data_AF-A0A365XRW6-F1
#
_entry.id   AF-A0A365XRW6-F1
#
_cell.length_a   1.000
_cell.length_b   1.000
_cell.length_c   1.000
_cell.angle_alpha   90.00
_cell.angle_beta   90.00
_cell.angle_gamma   90.00
#
_symmetry.space_group_name_H-M   'P 1'
#
loop_
_entity.id
_entity.type
_entity.pdbx_description
1 polymer ?
#
loop_
_entity_poly.entity_id
_entity_poly.type
_entity_poly.pdbx_seq_one_letter_code
_entity_poly.pdbx_strand_id
1 'polypeptide(L)'
;MYDISAMHREFQLITCEDAISRYQVHTKIYESEAAFLDIESKDSYFYLHTGDLHLQGDFMLDTDTLEDAPDGKPILGFLVIGNLEVEGSILNETGDYGPILYVAGNVSCRHLLIGGSPTRVTGNIIVTEVIILHYNHGWMQCDGTFIAPVMIVEDYYLMPAAKNISLFYYNDRDPESPADNACEESEDGDDIISHKLRALLNNTLTTDFEELRRDLAAGESVLQRQEQPASYWQQKVRKSWRDLKRVPLELRTAELCQEVLRESVGALAYFPEDMLTPELAATAVAKDGKALRYLPSEMITRELCYAAARNGAILRTDIPESFYEHALLCLIIKSADWQMEQVPRAFMTEDMFVLYVKAGRGAWLDRYCEEAGLSKQRILERVIADDIAYLENIFNWHLSTATYAFARKRYDCPEYEEAWKNITERFARKIARLNVSPSS
;
A
#
# COMPACT_ATOMS: atom_id res chain seq x y z
N MET A 1 5.90 -16.39 20.93
CA MET A 1 4.48 -16.54 20.55
C MET A 1 3.80 -17.13 21.76
N TYR A 2 3.06 -16.29 22.50
CA TYR A 2 2.29 -16.73 23.66
C TYR A 2 1.23 -17.71 23.18
N ASP A 3 0.92 -18.71 23.99
CA ASP A 3 -0.18 -19.63 23.67
C ASP A 3 -1.48 -18.87 23.85
N ILE A 4 -2.06 -18.39 22.75
CA ILE A 4 -3.35 -17.70 22.72
C ILE A 4 -4.41 -18.54 23.47
N SER A 5 -4.28 -19.88 23.45
CA SER A 5 -5.16 -20.80 24.20
C SER A 5 -5.07 -20.68 25.72
N ALA A 6 -3.99 -20.15 26.28
CA ALA A 6 -3.86 -19.91 27.72
C ALA A 6 -4.68 -18.69 28.16
N MET A 7 -4.70 -17.64 27.34
CA MET A 7 -5.49 -16.41 27.59
C MET A 7 -6.99 -16.69 27.61
N HIS A 8 -7.47 -17.56 26.71
CA HIS A 8 -8.89 -17.95 26.66
C HIS A 8 -9.40 -18.61 27.93
N ARG A 9 -8.55 -19.26 28.74
CA ARG A 9 -8.98 -19.92 29.98
C ARG A 9 -9.44 -18.92 31.04
N GLU A 10 -9.01 -17.67 30.93
CA GLU A 10 -9.45 -16.60 31.82
C GLU A 10 -10.85 -16.09 31.45
N PHE A 11 -11.35 -16.36 30.24
CA PHE A 11 -12.64 -15.84 29.79
C PHE A 11 -13.70 -16.94 29.69
N GLN A 12 -14.90 -16.64 30.18
CA GLN A 12 -16.10 -17.43 29.90
C GLN A 12 -16.83 -16.86 28.70
N LEU A 13 -17.37 -17.72 27.84
CA LEU A 13 -18.21 -17.28 26.73
C LEU A 13 -19.64 -17.03 27.23
N ILE A 14 -20.22 -15.87 26.91
CA ILE A 14 -21.63 -15.55 27.18
C ILE A 14 -22.34 -15.11 25.90
N THR A 15 -23.65 -15.31 25.85
CA THR A 15 -24.45 -14.83 24.72
C THR A 15 -24.58 -13.30 24.75
N CYS A 16 -24.83 -12.68 23.60
CA CYS A 16 -25.15 -11.25 23.53
C CYS A 16 -26.38 -10.91 24.39
N GLU A 17 -27.39 -11.78 24.46
CA GLU A 17 -28.56 -11.60 25.34
C GLU A 17 -28.17 -11.54 26.84
N ASP A 18 -27.28 -12.42 27.29
CA ASP A 18 -26.75 -12.39 28.65
C ASP A 18 -25.91 -11.12 28.90
N ALA A 19 -25.11 -10.69 27.93
CA ALA A 19 -24.31 -9.47 28.02
C ALA A 19 -25.22 -8.23 28.18
N ILE A 20 -26.29 -8.14 27.40
CA ILE A 20 -27.30 -7.07 27.46
C ILE A 20 -28.02 -7.11 28.81
N SER A 21 -28.59 -8.24 29.18
CA SER A 21 -29.49 -8.35 30.34
C SER A 21 -28.77 -8.19 31.67
N ARG A 22 -27.53 -8.70 31.78
CA ARG A 22 -26.77 -8.72 33.04
C ARG A 22 -25.81 -7.54 33.19
N TYR A 23 -25.20 -7.09 32.10
CA TYR A 23 -24.11 -6.10 32.14
C TYR A 23 -24.46 -4.78 31.43
N GLN A 24 -25.57 -4.75 30.70
CA GLN A 24 -26.07 -3.57 29.98
C GLN A 24 -25.08 -3.06 28.93
N VAL A 25 -24.43 -3.97 28.19
CA VAL A 25 -23.41 -3.60 27.21
C VAL A 25 -23.91 -2.64 26.12
N HIS A 26 -25.15 -2.84 25.64
CA HIS A 26 -25.83 -2.00 24.65
C HIS A 26 -25.93 -0.50 25.01
N THR A 27 -26.02 -0.15 26.30
CA THR A 27 -26.08 1.26 26.74
C THR A 27 -24.72 1.78 27.22
N LYS A 28 -23.79 0.87 27.52
CA LYS A 28 -22.47 1.24 28.02
C LYS A 28 -21.45 1.38 26.91
N ILE A 29 -21.51 0.59 25.85
CA ILE A 29 -20.43 0.46 24.85
C ILE A 29 -20.76 1.16 23.53
N TYR A 30 -22.01 1.59 23.31
CA TYR A 30 -22.42 2.26 22.08
C TYR A 30 -23.04 3.64 22.33
N GLU A 31 -22.88 4.53 21.35
CA GLU A 31 -23.44 5.90 21.36
C GLU A 31 -24.96 5.90 21.50
N SER A 32 -25.63 4.83 21.05
CA SER A 32 -27.06 4.62 21.23
C SER A 32 -27.42 3.14 21.18
N GLU A 33 -28.55 2.79 21.80
CA GLU A 33 -29.11 1.43 21.73
C GLU A 33 -29.41 0.99 20.28
N ALA A 34 -29.76 1.94 19.41
CA ALA A 34 -30.04 1.66 18.01
C ALA A 34 -28.79 1.27 17.21
N ALA A 35 -27.65 1.94 17.45
CA ALA A 35 -26.38 1.62 16.82
C ALA A 35 -25.88 0.21 17.19
N PHE A 36 -26.12 -0.21 18.44
CA PHE A 36 -25.82 -1.57 18.90
C PHE A 36 -26.69 -2.62 18.19
N LEU A 37 -28.00 -2.37 18.08
CA LEU A 37 -28.97 -3.32 17.54
C LEU A 37 -28.91 -3.47 16.01
N ASP A 38 -28.44 -2.45 15.28
CA ASP A 38 -28.31 -2.48 13.81
C ASP A 38 -27.05 -3.24 13.34
N ILE A 39 -26.05 -3.37 14.20
CA ILE A 39 -24.75 -4.00 13.88
C ILE A 39 -24.72 -5.47 14.33
N GLU A 40 -25.36 -5.81 15.45
CA GLU A 40 -25.14 -7.08 16.12
C GLU A 40 -26.29 -8.07 15.96
N SER A 41 -25.98 -9.24 15.38
CA SER A 41 -26.93 -10.34 15.38
C SER A 41 -27.18 -10.78 16.84
N LYS A 42 -28.45 -10.97 17.22
CA LYS A 42 -28.81 -11.53 18.54
C LYS A 42 -28.16 -12.90 18.81
N ASP A 43 -27.67 -13.53 17.75
CA ASP A 43 -26.94 -14.78 17.68
C ASP A 43 -25.42 -14.53 17.66
N SER A 44 -24.88 -13.82 18.66
CA SER A 44 -23.43 -13.58 18.80
C SER A 44 -22.98 -13.75 20.26
N TYR A 45 -21.67 -13.82 20.49
CA TYR A 45 -21.08 -14.07 21.82
C TYR A 45 -20.09 -12.99 22.25
N PHE A 46 -19.82 -12.93 23.56
CA PHE A 46 -18.75 -12.16 24.18
C PHE A 46 -17.88 -13.05 25.05
N TYR A 47 -16.58 -12.74 25.10
CA TYR A 47 -15.70 -13.22 26.16
C TYR A 47 -15.88 -12.36 27.42
N LEU A 48 -16.18 -12.99 28.54
CA LEU A 48 -16.42 -12.33 29.81
C LEU A 48 -15.39 -12.79 30.87
N HIS A 49 -14.80 -11.85 31.58
CA HIS A 49 -14.10 -12.09 32.84
C HIS A 49 -14.78 -11.29 33.96
N THR A 50 -14.98 -11.89 35.13
CA THR A 50 -15.57 -11.21 36.29
C THR A 50 -14.57 -11.18 37.45
N GLY A 51 -14.30 -9.99 37.98
CA GLY A 51 -13.20 -9.76 38.92
C GLY A 51 -12.02 -9.07 38.25
N ASP A 52 -10.97 -8.85 39.02
CA ASP A 52 -9.72 -8.28 38.52
C ASP A 52 -8.93 -9.32 37.72
N LEU A 53 -8.54 -8.95 36.51
CA LEU A 53 -7.84 -9.81 35.57
C LEU A 53 -6.38 -9.36 35.44
N HIS A 54 -5.46 -10.30 35.62
CA HIS A 54 -4.02 -10.12 35.37
C HIS A 54 -3.57 -11.02 34.23
N LEU A 55 -3.02 -10.43 33.16
CA LEU A 55 -2.50 -11.16 32.00
C LEU A 55 -0.98 -10.97 31.90
N GLN A 56 -0.28 -12.09 31.76
CA GLN A 56 1.15 -12.10 31.43
C GLN A 56 1.32 -12.05 29.91
N GLY A 57 2.20 -11.18 29.42
CA GLY A 57 2.42 -10.98 27.98
C GLY A 57 1.45 -9.97 27.34
N ASP A 58 1.40 -9.97 26.00
CA ASP A 58 0.52 -9.09 25.23
C ASP A 58 -0.90 -9.69 25.12
N PHE A 59 -1.93 -8.85 25.28
CA PHE A 59 -3.34 -9.16 25.09
C PHE A 59 -3.76 -8.75 23.66
N MET A 60 -3.85 -9.74 22.78
CA MET A 60 -4.38 -9.57 21.42
C MET A 60 -5.90 -9.53 21.45
N LEU A 61 -6.47 -8.47 20.90
CA LEU A 61 -7.91 -8.30 20.79
C LEU A 61 -8.45 -8.90 19.48
N ASP A 62 -7.70 -8.84 18.36
CA ASP A 62 -8.14 -9.29 17.03
C ASP A 62 -8.82 -10.68 17.07
N THR A 63 -10.16 -10.69 17.07
CA THR A 63 -10.97 -11.90 17.31
C THR A 63 -10.94 -12.89 16.17
N ASP A 64 -10.59 -12.43 14.97
CA ASP A 64 -10.46 -13.26 13.76
C ASP A 64 -9.34 -14.30 13.85
N THR A 65 -8.46 -14.14 14.84
CA THR A 65 -7.37 -15.08 15.13
C THR A 65 -7.73 -16.12 16.20
N LEU A 66 -8.93 -16.03 16.77
CA LEU A 66 -9.40 -16.87 17.87
C LEU A 66 -10.28 -18.02 17.35
N GLU A 67 -10.40 -19.10 18.14
CA GLU A 67 -11.30 -20.22 17.81
C GLU A 67 -12.76 -19.75 17.73
N ASP A 68 -13.49 -20.23 16.70
CA ASP A 68 -14.91 -19.92 16.50
C ASP A 68 -15.75 -20.23 17.75
N ALA A 69 -16.85 -19.50 17.95
CA ALA A 69 -17.83 -19.87 18.97
C ALA A 69 -18.33 -21.32 18.75
N PRO A 70 -18.83 -22.01 19.79
CA PRO A 70 -19.21 -23.43 19.73
C PRO A 70 -20.16 -23.84 18.59
N ASP A 71 -20.87 -22.88 18.00
CA ASP A 71 -21.84 -23.02 16.92
C ASP A 71 -21.48 -22.24 15.63
N GLY A 72 -20.25 -21.73 15.52
CA GLY A 72 -19.74 -20.98 14.37
C GLY A 72 -20.24 -19.53 14.26
N LYS A 73 -20.82 -18.99 15.34
CA LYS A 73 -21.30 -17.60 15.41
C LYS A 73 -20.18 -16.62 15.80
N PRO A 74 -20.30 -15.33 15.45
CA PRO A 74 -19.25 -14.36 15.70
C PRO A 74 -19.09 -14.07 17.21
N ILE A 75 -17.85 -13.83 17.60
CA ILE A 75 -17.48 -13.28 18.90
C ILE A 75 -17.25 -11.79 18.72
N LEU A 76 -17.99 -10.97 19.46
CA LEU A 76 -18.04 -9.53 19.27
C LEU A 76 -16.94 -8.79 20.04
N GLY A 77 -16.37 -9.41 21.08
CA GLY A 77 -15.27 -8.85 21.84
C GLY A 77 -15.21 -9.31 23.30
N PHE A 78 -14.60 -8.47 24.14
CA PHE A 78 -14.18 -8.77 25.49
C PHE A 78 -14.83 -7.84 26.53
N LEU A 79 -15.32 -8.44 27.61
CA LEU A 79 -15.90 -7.77 28.76
C LEU A 79 -15.11 -8.15 30.01
N VAL A 80 -14.50 -7.18 30.68
CA VAL A 80 -13.83 -7.36 31.97
C VAL A 80 -14.60 -6.57 33.03
N ILE A 81 -15.26 -7.30 33.95
CA ILE A 81 -16.03 -6.71 35.04
C ILE A 81 -15.14 -6.60 36.28
N GLY A 82 -14.16 -5.70 36.19
CA GLY A 82 -13.12 -5.45 37.19
C GLY A 82 -11.97 -4.64 36.59
N ASN A 83 -10.82 -4.62 37.27
CA ASN A 83 -9.60 -4.05 36.72
C ASN A 83 -8.93 -5.01 35.72
N LEU A 84 -8.22 -4.47 34.74
CA LEU A 84 -7.43 -5.22 33.76
C LEU A 84 -5.97 -4.78 33.84
N GLU A 85 -5.10 -5.67 34.30
CA GLU A 85 -3.65 -5.49 34.27
C GLU A 85 -3.04 -6.42 33.23
N VAL A 86 -2.27 -5.85 32.30
CA VAL A 86 -1.57 -6.59 31.25
C VAL A 86 -0.09 -6.22 31.35
N GLU A 87 0.78 -7.19 31.61
CA GLU A 87 2.23 -6.93 31.72
C GLU A 87 2.83 -6.44 30.39
N GLY A 88 2.29 -6.93 29.27
CA GLY A 88 2.62 -6.49 27.92
C GLY A 88 1.67 -5.40 27.42
N SER A 89 1.22 -5.57 26.18
CA SER A 89 0.47 -4.58 25.42
C SER A 89 -0.96 -5.04 25.18
N ILE A 90 -1.91 -4.12 25.08
CA ILE A 90 -3.26 -4.42 24.58
C ILE A 90 -3.29 -4.01 23.11
N LEU A 91 -3.52 -4.97 22.21
CA LEU A 91 -3.26 -4.81 20.78
C LEU A 91 -4.49 -5.19 19.96
N ASN A 92 -4.90 -4.27 19.09
CA ASN A 92 -5.82 -4.50 17.99
C ASN A 92 -5.18 -3.93 16.72
N GLU A 93 -4.62 -4.80 15.90
CA GLU A 93 -3.89 -4.44 14.69
C GLU A 93 -4.87 -4.13 13.53
N THR A 94 -6.01 -4.80 13.48
CA THR A 94 -6.97 -4.65 12.38
C THR A 94 -7.84 -3.41 12.58
N GLY A 95 -7.69 -2.41 11.71
CA GLY A 95 -8.52 -1.21 11.74
C GLY A 95 -9.98 -1.46 11.32
N ASP A 96 -10.24 -2.39 10.40
CA ASP A 96 -11.56 -2.53 9.77
C ASP A 96 -12.55 -3.31 10.65
N TYR A 97 -13.21 -2.61 11.57
CA TYR A 97 -14.15 -3.12 12.57
C TYR A 97 -13.51 -4.01 13.63
N GLY A 98 -12.69 -3.39 14.49
CA GLY A 98 -12.08 -4.08 15.61
C GLY A 98 -13.10 -4.55 16.67
N PRO A 99 -12.76 -5.58 17.45
CA PRO A 99 -13.65 -6.18 18.45
C PRO A 99 -13.88 -5.24 19.62
N ILE A 100 -15.05 -5.36 20.24
CA ILE A 100 -15.43 -4.56 21.41
C ILE A 100 -14.49 -4.84 22.59
N LEU A 101 -14.09 -3.79 23.31
CA LEU A 101 -13.44 -3.92 24.62
C LEU A 101 -14.18 -3.08 25.67
N TYR A 102 -14.69 -3.74 26.71
CA TYR A 102 -15.28 -3.05 27.86
C TYR A 102 -14.62 -3.47 29.17
N VAL A 103 -14.11 -2.50 29.91
CA VAL A 103 -13.48 -2.71 31.22
C VAL A 103 -14.19 -1.86 32.28
N ALA A 104 -14.85 -2.51 33.23
CA ALA A 104 -15.58 -1.88 34.34
C ALA A 104 -14.65 -1.51 35.51
N GLY A 105 -13.48 -0.97 35.22
CA GLY A 105 -12.42 -0.70 36.20
C GLY A 105 -11.25 0.04 35.56
N ASN A 106 -10.08 -0.03 36.20
CA ASN A 106 -8.85 0.53 35.65
C ASN A 106 -8.21 -0.42 34.64
N VAL A 107 -7.48 0.14 33.69
CA VAL A 107 -6.62 -0.61 32.76
C VAL A 107 -5.18 -0.18 32.99
N SER A 108 -4.26 -1.13 33.10
CA SER A 108 -2.83 -0.86 33.04
C SER A 108 -2.11 -1.78 32.06
N CYS A 109 -1.27 -1.20 31.21
CA CYS A 109 -0.47 -1.94 30.23
C CYS A 109 0.77 -1.16 29.81
N ARG A 110 1.63 -1.78 29.01
CA ARG A 110 2.82 -1.12 28.43
C ARG A 110 2.49 -0.23 27.24
N HIS A 111 1.73 -0.79 26.29
CA HIS A 111 1.22 -0.11 25.12
C HIS A 111 -0.27 -0.39 24.97
N LEU A 112 -1.01 0.60 24.48
CA LEU A 112 -2.40 0.44 24.08
C LEU A 112 -2.53 0.82 22.61
N LEU A 113 -2.76 -0.16 21.73
CA LEU A 113 -2.99 0.02 20.31
C LEU A 113 -4.41 -0.44 19.98
N ILE A 114 -5.28 0.50 19.58
CA ILE A 114 -6.68 0.22 19.23
C ILE A 114 -6.96 0.73 17.81
N GLY A 115 -7.38 -0.17 16.91
CA GLY A 115 -7.79 0.13 15.53
C GLY A 115 -9.28 -0.07 15.29
N GLY A 116 -10.04 1.00 15.04
CA GLY A 116 -11.45 0.92 14.65
C GLY A 116 -12.37 0.09 15.57
N SER A 117 -11.95 -0.18 16.81
CA SER A 117 -12.71 -0.97 17.79
C SER A 117 -13.53 -0.06 18.70
N PRO A 118 -14.78 -0.41 19.05
CA PRO A 118 -15.50 0.22 20.15
C PRO A 118 -14.88 -0.15 21.51
N THR A 119 -14.34 0.84 22.23
CA THR A 119 -13.71 0.62 23.53
C THR A 119 -14.29 1.51 24.61
N ARG A 120 -14.62 0.95 25.78
CA ARG A 120 -14.94 1.76 26.96
C ARG A 120 -14.24 1.26 28.22
N VAL A 121 -13.64 2.20 28.95
CA VAL A 121 -13.05 1.96 30.27
C VAL A 121 -13.69 2.92 31.28
N THR A 122 -14.25 2.38 32.37
CA THR A 122 -14.91 3.21 33.38
C THR A 122 -13.97 3.80 34.42
N GLY A 123 -12.74 3.29 34.50
CA GLY A 123 -11.68 3.77 35.39
C GLY A 123 -10.57 4.52 34.66
N ASN A 124 -9.38 4.56 35.27
CA ASN A 124 -8.19 5.15 34.67
C ASN A 124 -7.53 4.20 33.68
N ILE A 125 -6.87 4.77 32.67
CA ILE A 125 -6.05 4.03 31.70
C ILE A 125 -4.61 4.46 31.93
N ILE A 126 -3.78 3.53 32.38
CA ILE A 126 -2.41 3.77 32.82
C ILE A 126 -1.47 3.02 31.88
N VAL A 127 -0.80 3.76 31.00
CA VAL A 127 0.07 3.17 29.97
C VAL A 127 1.50 3.63 30.18
N THR A 128 2.44 2.68 30.23
CA THR A 128 3.83 3.02 30.58
C THR A 128 4.62 3.63 29.44
N GLU A 129 4.21 3.43 28.18
CA GLU A 129 4.89 4.03 27.01
C GLU A 129 3.94 4.78 26.06
N VAL A 130 3.15 4.06 25.25
CA VAL A 130 2.44 4.66 24.12
C VAL A 130 0.99 4.21 24.02
N ILE A 131 0.09 5.17 23.83
CA ILE A 131 -1.29 4.96 23.39
C ILE A 131 -1.40 5.38 21.91
N ILE A 132 -1.87 4.48 21.05
CA ILE A 132 -2.29 4.79 19.68
C ILE A 132 -3.73 4.34 19.47
N LEU A 133 -4.58 5.30 19.10
CA LEU A 133 -5.94 5.04 18.65
C LEU A 133 -6.02 5.46 17.19
N HIS A 134 -6.49 4.57 16.32
CA HIS A 134 -6.51 4.84 14.89
C HIS A 134 -7.73 4.26 14.19
N TYR A 135 -8.08 4.83 13.03
CA TYR A 135 -9.11 4.38 12.09
C TYR A 135 -10.57 4.59 12.53
N ASN A 136 -11.33 5.33 11.74
CA ASN A 136 -12.58 5.98 12.19
C ASN A 136 -13.82 5.08 12.33
N HIS A 137 -13.70 3.77 12.09
CA HIS A 137 -14.81 2.84 12.28
C HIS A 137 -15.11 2.52 13.75
N GLY A 138 -14.27 3.00 14.67
CA GLY A 138 -14.41 2.79 16.12
C GLY A 138 -14.45 4.08 16.91
N TRP A 139 -14.63 3.90 18.22
CA TRP A 139 -14.67 4.98 19.18
C TRP A 139 -14.19 4.52 20.55
N MET A 140 -13.63 5.44 21.34
CA MET A 140 -13.17 5.14 22.69
C MET A 140 -13.68 6.14 23.71
N GLN A 141 -14.30 5.62 24.78
CA GLN A 141 -14.70 6.38 25.95
C GLN A 141 -13.88 5.96 27.18
N CYS A 142 -13.35 6.95 27.90
CA CYS A 142 -12.72 6.73 29.21
C CYS A 142 -13.35 7.66 30.23
N ASP A 143 -14.02 7.09 31.23
CA ASP A 143 -14.69 7.86 32.28
C ASP A 143 -13.68 8.38 33.34
N GLY A 144 -12.48 7.79 33.40
CA GLY A 144 -11.36 8.24 34.23
C GLY A 144 -10.31 9.05 33.46
N THR A 145 -9.05 8.97 33.92
CA THR A 145 -7.93 9.70 33.32
C THR A 145 -7.07 8.80 32.44
N PHE A 146 -6.73 9.26 31.24
CA PHE A 146 -5.62 8.70 30.45
C PHE A 146 -4.28 9.18 31.02
N ILE A 147 -3.40 8.26 31.38
CA ILE A 147 -2.07 8.55 31.93
C ILE A 147 -1.05 7.81 31.08
N ALA A 148 -0.27 8.56 30.28
CA ALA A 148 0.76 7.99 29.42
C ALA A 148 1.87 9.00 29.10
N PRO A 149 3.09 8.55 28.76
CA PRO A 149 4.09 9.43 28.18
C PRO A 149 3.68 9.97 26.81
N VAL A 150 3.20 9.09 25.93
CA VAL A 150 2.85 9.42 24.55
C VAL A 150 1.42 8.95 24.26
N MET A 151 0.62 9.82 23.67
CA MET A 151 -0.72 9.50 23.17
C MET A 151 -0.94 10.10 21.79
N ILE A 152 -1.34 9.24 20.85
CA ILE A 152 -1.57 9.55 19.44
C ILE A 152 -2.99 9.09 19.11
N VAL A 153 -3.78 9.98 18.52
CA VAL A 153 -5.12 9.70 18.02
C VAL A 153 -5.16 10.16 16.57
N GLU A 154 -5.39 9.22 15.65
CA GLU A 154 -5.34 9.46 14.21
C GLU A 154 -6.63 8.94 13.58
N ASP A 155 -7.47 9.84 13.05
CA ASP A 155 -8.75 9.50 12.45
C ASP A 155 -9.62 8.64 13.37
N TYR A 156 -9.67 8.92 14.66
CA TYR A 156 -10.39 8.07 15.62
C TYR A 156 -11.23 8.90 16.60
N TYR A 157 -12.43 8.42 16.94
CA TYR A 157 -13.35 9.15 17.80
C TYR A 157 -13.06 8.89 19.29
N LEU A 158 -12.50 9.90 19.97
CA LEU A 158 -12.12 9.83 21.38
C LEU A 158 -13.00 10.73 22.25
N MET A 159 -13.57 10.19 23.32
CA MET A 159 -14.24 10.96 24.38
C MET A 159 -13.53 10.76 25.72
N PRO A 160 -12.55 11.60 26.05
CA PRO A 160 -11.82 11.50 27.30
C PRO A 160 -12.50 12.34 28.40
N ALA A 161 -12.62 11.81 29.61
CA ALA A 161 -12.97 12.64 30.77
C ALA A 161 -11.78 13.50 31.24
N ALA A 162 -10.57 12.93 31.26
CA ALA A 162 -9.34 13.64 31.56
C ALA A 162 -8.12 13.01 30.87
N LYS A 163 -7.08 13.82 30.61
CA LYS A 163 -5.81 13.41 30.00
C LYS A 163 -4.65 13.95 30.85
N ASN A 164 -3.68 13.11 31.18
CA ASN A 164 -2.40 13.46 31.78
C ASN A 164 -1.28 12.83 30.94
N ILE A 165 -0.92 13.52 29.86
CA ILE A 165 0.05 13.05 28.87
C ILE A 165 1.34 13.85 29.03
N SER A 166 2.44 13.17 29.37
CA SER A 166 3.62 13.85 29.91
C SER A 166 4.69 14.26 28.90
N LEU A 167 4.79 13.58 27.75
CA LEU A 167 5.83 13.84 26.74
C LEU A 167 5.26 14.32 25.40
N PHE A 168 4.24 13.63 24.87
CA PHE A 168 3.72 13.92 23.53
C PHE A 168 2.24 13.60 23.41
N TYR A 169 1.46 14.57 22.95
CA TYR A 169 0.05 14.40 22.62
C TYR A 169 -0.20 14.86 21.19
N TYR A 170 -0.86 14.02 20.40
CA TYR A 170 -1.37 14.33 19.07
C TYR A 170 -2.78 13.77 18.91
N ASN A 171 -3.68 14.58 18.34
CA ASN A 171 -5.03 14.18 17.98
C ASN A 171 -5.52 15.09 16.85
N ASP A 172 -5.69 14.52 15.66
CA ASP A 172 -6.10 15.22 14.44
C ASP A 172 -7.52 15.82 14.51
N ARG A 173 -8.34 15.32 15.44
CA ARG A 173 -9.71 15.78 15.69
C ARG A 173 -9.84 16.68 16.93
N ASP A 174 -8.77 16.90 17.68
CA ASP A 174 -8.77 17.78 18.86
C ASP A 174 -8.19 19.16 18.53
N PRO A 175 -9.00 20.24 18.53
CA PRO A 175 -8.51 21.59 18.27
C PRO A 175 -7.54 22.10 19.36
N GLU A 176 -7.49 21.47 20.54
CA GLU A 176 -6.53 21.77 21.60
C GLU A 176 -5.22 20.97 21.46
N SER A 177 -5.09 20.13 20.43
CA SER A 177 -3.85 19.39 20.18
C SER A 177 -2.68 20.37 19.95
N PRO A 178 -1.52 20.16 20.61
CA PRO A 178 -0.39 21.09 20.48
C PRO A 178 0.08 21.21 19.03
N ALA A 179 0.03 22.42 18.47
CA ALA A 179 0.41 22.68 17.08
C ALA A 179 1.85 22.24 16.75
N ASP A 180 2.78 22.37 17.70
CA ASP A 180 4.16 21.92 17.50
C ASP A 180 4.33 20.39 17.40
N ASN A 181 3.29 19.61 17.74
CA ASN A 181 3.27 18.15 17.64
C ASN A 181 2.59 17.67 16.35
N ALA A 182 2.08 18.58 15.52
CA ALA A 182 1.37 18.25 14.29
C ALA A 182 2.25 17.45 13.32
N CYS A 183 1.61 16.52 12.60
CA CYS A 183 2.24 15.80 11.50
C CYS A 183 2.53 16.73 10.32
N GLU A 184 3.51 16.32 9.52
CA GLU A 184 3.90 17.00 8.28
C GLU A 184 3.42 16.16 7.10
N GLU A 185 3.11 16.80 5.96
CA GLU A 185 2.77 16.08 4.73
C GLU A 185 4.03 15.97 3.86
N SER A 186 4.32 14.76 3.36
CA SER A 186 5.44 14.52 2.46
C SER A 186 5.21 15.18 1.08
N GLU A 187 6.25 15.26 0.25
CA GLU A 187 6.08 15.70 -1.15
C GLU A 187 5.14 14.78 -1.95
N ASP A 188 5.00 13.52 -1.52
CA ASP A 188 4.13 12.51 -2.11
C ASP A 188 2.70 12.51 -1.51
N GLY A 189 2.43 13.38 -0.53
CA GLY A 189 1.14 13.48 0.15
C GLY A 189 0.93 12.49 1.31
N ASP A 190 2.01 11.84 1.77
CA ASP A 190 1.96 10.88 2.87
C ASP A 190 2.13 11.59 4.22
N ASP A 191 1.39 11.16 5.24
CA ASP A 191 1.53 11.69 6.60
C ASP A 191 2.86 11.27 7.25
N ILE A 192 3.59 12.27 7.71
CA ILE A 192 4.88 12.14 8.35
C ILE A 192 4.75 12.52 9.84
N ILE A 193 5.22 11.64 10.73
CA ILE A 193 5.23 11.95 12.16
C ILE A 193 6.19 13.10 12.48
N SER A 194 5.76 13.98 13.40
CA SER A 194 6.53 15.16 13.79
C SER A 194 7.93 14.84 14.29
N HIS A 195 8.87 15.77 14.04
CA HIS A 195 10.24 15.65 14.54
C HIS A 195 10.33 15.47 16.07
N LYS A 196 9.36 16.04 16.82
CA LYS A 196 9.26 15.86 18.28
C LYS A 196 8.96 14.42 18.65
N LEU A 197 8.01 13.77 17.98
CA LEU A 197 7.72 12.36 18.23
C LEU A 197 8.94 11.50 17.86
N ARG A 198 9.54 11.72 16.69
CA ARG A 198 10.74 10.97 16.25
C ARG A 198 11.88 11.02 17.27
N ALA A 199 12.09 12.17 17.90
CA ALA A 199 13.15 12.35 18.89
C ALA A 199 12.91 11.57 20.21
N LEU A 200 11.65 11.21 20.49
CA LEU A 200 11.26 10.41 21.66
C LEU A 200 11.38 8.91 21.40
N LEU A 201 11.24 8.48 20.14
CA LEU A 201 11.32 7.07 19.77
C LEU A 201 12.73 6.52 19.93
N ASN A 202 12.83 5.24 20.28
CA ASN A 202 14.10 4.53 20.39
C ASN A 202 14.78 4.35 19.02
N ASN A 203 13.98 4.28 17.95
CA ASN A 203 14.43 4.39 16.58
C ASN A 203 13.98 5.73 15.99
N THR A 204 14.90 6.68 15.96
CA THR A 204 14.65 8.02 15.41
C THR A 204 14.48 8.05 13.89
N LEU A 205 14.71 6.91 13.20
CA LEU A 205 14.51 6.75 11.76
C LEU A 205 13.08 6.33 11.40
N THR A 206 12.21 6.09 12.37
CA THR A 206 10.78 5.88 12.14
C THR A 206 10.15 7.16 11.59
N THR A 207 9.44 7.08 10.46
CA THR A 207 8.98 8.27 9.73
C THR A 207 7.48 8.50 9.72
N ASP A 208 6.69 7.44 9.95
CA ASP A 208 5.23 7.44 9.81
C ASP A 208 4.57 6.60 10.92
N PHE A 209 3.24 6.70 11.04
CA PHE A 209 2.49 5.97 12.07
C PHE A 209 2.40 4.47 11.79
N GLU A 210 2.41 4.04 10.53
CA GLU A 210 2.37 2.62 10.16
C GLU A 210 3.58 1.86 10.67
N GLU A 211 4.77 2.45 10.56
CA GLU A 211 6.00 1.90 11.15
C GLU A 211 5.93 1.77 12.66
N LEU A 212 5.44 2.81 13.34
CA LEU A 212 5.29 2.79 14.78
C LEU A 212 4.28 1.74 15.22
N ARG A 213 3.13 1.65 14.54
CA ARG A 213 2.11 0.62 14.80
C ARG A 213 2.68 -0.79 14.65
N ARG A 214 3.44 -1.06 13.58
CA ARG A 214 4.07 -2.38 13.36
C ARG A 214 5.04 -2.77 14.49
N ASP A 215 5.76 -1.81 15.06
CA ASP A 215 6.63 -2.06 16.21
C ASP A 215 5.82 -2.36 17.49
N LEU A 216 4.76 -1.57 17.74
CA LEU A 216 3.86 -1.79 18.88
C LEU A 216 3.13 -3.13 18.78
N ALA A 217 2.63 -3.49 17.60
CA ALA A 217 1.97 -4.78 17.33
C ALA A 217 2.94 -5.96 17.49
N ALA A 218 4.24 -5.75 17.28
CA ALA A 218 5.28 -6.73 17.59
C ALA A 218 5.62 -6.81 19.10
N GLY A 219 4.95 -6.02 19.94
CA GLY A 219 5.19 -5.94 21.39
C GLY A 219 6.53 -5.28 21.73
N GLU A 220 7.11 -4.50 20.82
CA GLU A 220 8.39 -3.84 21.02
C GLU A 220 8.22 -2.59 21.90
N SER A 221 9.15 -2.37 22.83
CA SER A 221 9.28 -1.07 23.47
C SER A 221 9.75 -0.06 22.43
N VAL A 222 9.15 1.12 22.40
CA VAL A 222 9.42 2.16 21.39
C VAL A 222 9.93 3.45 22.01
N LEU A 223 9.86 3.62 23.33
CA LEU A 223 10.44 4.78 24.03
C LEU A 223 11.74 4.43 24.77
N GLN A 224 11.92 3.17 25.19
CA GLN A 224 13.16 2.78 25.86
C GLN A 224 14.28 2.59 24.84
N ARG A 225 15.35 3.36 25.00
CA ARG A 225 16.56 3.22 24.18
C ARG A 225 17.20 1.87 24.44
N GLN A 226 17.28 1.06 23.40
CA GLN A 226 17.91 -0.25 23.42
C GLN A 226 18.78 -0.40 22.17
N GLU A 227 20.03 -0.81 22.35
CA GLU A 227 20.84 -1.27 21.23
C GLU A 227 20.30 -2.60 20.73
N GLN A 228 19.92 -2.63 19.46
CA GLN A 228 19.37 -3.82 18.83
C GLN A 228 20.47 -4.61 18.11
N PRO A 229 20.56 -5.94 18.30
CA PRO A 229 21.55 -6.75 17.60
C PRO A 229 21.27 -6.81 16.10
N ALA A 230 22.28 -7.13 15.28
CA ALA A 230 22.11 -7.26 13.83
C ALA A 230 20.97 -8.24 13.43
N SER A 231 20.75 -9.29 14.21
CA SER A 231 19.67 -10.27 13.98
C SER A 231 18.26 -9.66 14.08
N TYR A 232 18.07 -8.63 14.91
CA TYR A 232 16.79 -7.91 15.01
C TYR A 232 16.50 -7.17 13.71
N TRP A 233 17.47 -6.41 13.19
CA TRP A 233 17.32 -5.69 11.92
C TRP A 233 17.11 -6.63 10.74
N GLN A 234 17.83 -7.76 10.71
CA GLN A 234 17.60 -8.83 9.72
C GLN A 234 16.15 -9.32 9.74
N GLN A 235 15.56 -9.52 10.91
CA GLN A 235 14.17 -9.96 11.02
C GLN A 235 13.18 -8.88 10.55
N LYS A 236 13.43 -7.59 10.88
CA LYS A 236 12.58 -6.50 10.39
C LYS A 236 12.60 -6.40 8.88
N VAL A 237 13.78 -6.37 8.25
CA VAL A 237 13.85 -6.22 6.80
C VAL A 237 13.31 -7.43 6.03
N ARG A 238 13.32 -8.64 6.62
CA ARG A 238 12.67 -9.83 6.06
C ARG A 238 11.14 -9.76 6.07
N LYS A 239 10.56 -9.01 7.01
CA LYS A 239 9.12 -8.76 7.02
C LYS A 239 8.76 -7.68 6.01
N SER A 240 9.61 -6.65 5.89
CA SER A 240 9.43 -5.57 4.93
C SER A 240 10.78 -4.97 4.53
N TRP A 241 11.16 -5.13 3.26
CA TRP A 241 12.39 -4.54 2.72
C TRP A 241 12.48 -3.02 2.94
N ARG A 242 11.34 -2.33 3.07
CA ARG A 242 11.26 -0.89 3.32
C ARG A 242 11.87 -0.50 4.67
N ASP A 243 11.88 -1.41 5.65
CA ASP A 243 12.47 -1.17 6.95
C ASP A 243 14.01 -1.04 6.88
N LEU A 244 14.66 -1.28 5.73
CA LEU A 244 16.08 -0.97 5.54
C LEU A 244 16.38 0.51 5.84
N LYS A 245 15.46 1.43 5.52
CA LYS A 245 15.61 2.87 5.84
C LYS A 245 15.73 3.14 7.34
N ARG A 246 15.19 2.23 8.16
CA ARG A 246 15.15 2.30 9.62
C ARG A 246 16.33 1.59 10.29
N VAL A 247 17.17 0.90 9.51
CA VAL A 247 18.40 0.26 9.98
C VAL A 247 19.50 1.34 10.06
N PRO A 248 20.25 1.43 11.18
CA PRO A 248 21.43 2.28 11.28
C PRO A 248 22.43 2.01 10.14
N LEU A 249 23.07 3.05 9.61
CA LEU A 249 23.96 2.93 8.45
C LEU A 249 25.08 1.92 8.67
N GLU A 250 25.61 1.84 9.90
CA GLU A 250 26.69 0.93 10.31
C GLU A 250 26.28 -0.55 10.25
N LEU A 251 24.97 -0.84 10.27
CA LEU A 251 24.40 -2.19 10.24
C LEU A 251 23.85 -2.58 8.86
N ARG A 252 23.87 -1.67 7.88
CA ARG A 252 23.52 -1.94 6.48
C ARG A 252 24.66 -2.65 5.77
N THR A 253 24.95 -3.86 6.22
CA THR A 253 25.99 -4.73 5.63
C THR A 253 25.67 -5.10 4.18
N ALA A 254 26.70 -5.46 3.42
CA ALA A 254 26.53 -5.88 2.03
C ALA A 254 25.59 -7.09 1.90
N GLU A 255 25.64 -8.01 2.86
CA GLU A 255 24.77 -9.18 2.93
C GLU A 255 23.30 -8.78 3.11
N LEU A 256 23.01 -7.85 4.03
CA LEU A 256 21.66 -7.35 4.29
C LEU A 256 21.09 -6.61 3.08
N CYS A 257 21.89 -5.71 2.50
CA CYS A 257 21.55 -4.98 1.29
C CYS A 257 21.25 -5.93 0.12
N GLN A 258 22.09 -6.94 -0.11
CA GLN A 258 21.82 -7.96 -1.13
C GLN A 258 20.55 -8.75 -0.87
N GLU A 259 20.22 -9.06 0.40
CA GLU A 259 19.00 -9.75 0.76
C GLU A 259 17.75 -8.95 0.35
N VAL A 260 17.66 -7.68 0.74
CA VAL A 260 16.51 -6.84 0.39
C VAL A 260 16.44 -6.50 -1.10
N LEU A 261 17.58 -6.41 -1.80
CA LEU A 261 17.61 -6.23 -3.25
C LEU A 261 17.03 -7.44 -4.00
N ARG A 262 17.15 -8.65 -3.43
CA ARG A 262 16.49 -9.85 -3.98
C ARG A 262 14.97 -9.78 -3.87
N GLU A 263 14.43 -8.98 -2.96
CA GLU A 263 12.99 -8.72 -2.87
C GLU A 263 12.56 -7.58 -3.79
N SER A 264 13.18 -6.40 -3.66
CA SER A 264 12.78 -5.18 -4.39
C SER A 264 13.97 -4.32 -4.79
N VAL A 265 13.98 -3.82 -6.03
CA VAL A 265 14.96 -2.82 -6.48
C VAL A 265 14.77 -1.46 -5.80
N GLY A 266 13.60 -1.20 -5.22
CA GLY A 266 13.34 0.00 -4.43
C GLY A 266 14.23 0.12 -3.18
N ALA A 267 14.80 -0.99 -2.71
CA ALA A 267 15.70 -0.97 -1.56
C ALA A 267 16.98 -0.16 -1.82
N LEU A 268 17.37 0.04 -3.10
CA LEU A 268 18.54 0.82 -3.48
C LEU A 268 18.52 2.25 -2.93
N ALA A 269 17.34 2.84 -2.75
CA ALA A 269 17.18 4.17 -2.14
C ALA A 269 17.77 4.29 -0.74
N TYR A 270 17.98 3.16 -0.06
CA TYR A 270 18.44 3.09 1.32
C TYR A 270 19.83 2.45 1.45
N PHE A 271 20.52 2.23 0.34
CA PHE A 271 21.87 1.66 0.40
C PHE A 271 22.87 2.73 0.85
N PRO A 272 23.92 2.33 1.58
CA PRO A 272 25.08 3.19 1.78
C PRO A 272 25.69 3.61 0.44
N GLU A 273 26.08 4.88 0.32
CA GLU A 273 26.61 5.44 -0.94
C GLU A 273 27.85 4.68 -1.45
N ASP A 274 28.70 4.19 -0.54
CA ASP A 274 29.90 3.41 -0.85
C ASP A 274 29.61 2.01 -1.39
N MET A 275 28.40 1.49 -1.19
CA MET A 275 27.96 0.20 -1.75
C MET A 275 27.37 0.31 -3.16
N LEU A 276 27.02 1.53 -3.60
CA LEU A 276 26.46 1.78 -4.91
C LEU A 276 27.57 1.77 -5.97
N THR A 277 27.86 0.58 -6.49
CA THR A 277 28.88 0.34 -7.52
C THR A 277 28.28 0.19 -8.92
N PRO A 278 29.02 0.46 -10.00
CA PRO A 278 28.56 0.22 -11.36
C PRO A 278 28.12 -1.24 -11.60
N GLU A 279 28.80 -2.21 -10.97
CA GLU A 279 28.47 -3.62 -11.05
C GLU A 279 27.12 -3.93 -10.38
N LEU A 280 26.86 -3.32 -9.21
CA LEU A 280 25.57 -3.42 -8.53
C LEU A 280 24.46 -2.77 -9.36
N ALA A 281 24.70 -1.58 -9.92
CA ALA A 281 23.76 -0.89 -10.78
C ALA A 281 23.36 -1.73 -12.00
N ALA A 282 24.34 -2.34 -12.68
CA ALA A 282 24.08 -3.23 -13.81
C ALA A 282 23.26 -4.46 -13.38
N THR A 283 23.57 -5.04 -12.22
CA THR A 283 22.84 -6.19 -11.66
C THR A 283 21.40 -5.84 -11.32
N ALA A 284 21.17 -4.68 -10.69
CA ALA A 284 19.84 -4.23 -10.31
C ALA A 284 18.98 -3.86 -11.53
N VAL A 285 19.55 -3.17 -12.51
CA VAL A 285 18.88 -2.82 -13.77
C VAL A 285 18.54 -4.06 -14.61
N ALA A 286 19.40 -5.08 -14.59
CA ALA A 286 19.11 -6.35 -15.25
C ALA A 286 17.95 -7.11 -14.59
N LYS A 287 17.69 -6.87 -13.31
CA LYS A 287 16.54 -7.44 -12.58
C LYS A 287 15.25 -6.67 -12.87
N ASP A 288 15.28 -5.34 -12.75
CA ASP A 288 14.15 -4.46 -13.01
C ASP A 288 14.69 -3.10 -13.47
N GLY A 289 14.25 -2.66 -14.66
CA GLY A 289 14.69 -1.40 -15.25
C GLY A 289 14.35 -0.17 -14.40
N LYS A 290 13.37 -0.27 -13.49
CA LYS A 290 13.03 0.78 -12.54
C LYS A 290 14.14 1.05 -11.52
N ALA A 291 15.13 0.17 -11.38
CA ALA A 291 16.29 0.39 -10.52
C ALA A 291 17.00 1.73 -10.79
N LEU A 292 16.96 2.21 -12.04
CA LEU A 292 17.60 3.47 -12.44
C LEU A 292 17.17 4.67 -11.58
N ARG A 293 15.89 4.75 -11.17
CA ARG A 293 15.39 5.91 -10.41
C ARG A 293 16.02 6.07 -9.02
N TYR A 294 16.63 4.99 -8.50
CA TYR A 294 17.22 4.95 -7.17
C TYR A 294 18.74 5.07 -7.18
N LEU A 295 19.35 5.21 -8.37
CA LEU A 295 20.78 5.36 -8.50
C LEU A 295 21.17 6.85 -8.56
N PRO A 296 22.35 7.22 -8.03
CA PRO A 296 22.93 8.54 -8.21
C PRO A 296 23.02 8.92 -9.69
N SER A 297 22.74 10.19 -10.00
CA SER A 297 22.70 10.67 -11.39
C SER A 297 24.02 10.47 -12.13
N GLU A 298 25.14 10.50 -11.42
CA GLU A 298 26.50 10.32 -11.89
C GLU A 298 26.77 8.88 -12.34
N MET A 299 26.00 7.91 -11.84
CA MET A 299 26.11 6.50 -12.22
C MET A 299 25.25 6.14 -13.42
N ILE A 300 24.26 6.97 -13.78
CA ILE A 300 23.36 6.69 -14.89
C ILE A 300 24.14 6.90 -16.19
N THR A 301 24.33 5.81 -16.92
CA THR A 301 24.98 5.83 -18.24
C THR A 301 24.01 5.48 -19.34
N ARG A 302 24.38 5.84 -20.57
CA ARG A 302 23.65 5.45 -21.78
C ARG A 302 23.43 3.94 -21.83
N GLU A 303 24.47 3.15 -21.56
CA GLU A 303 24.41 1.69 -21.59
C GLU A 303 23.40 1.15 -20.57
N LEU A 304 23.36 1.72 -19.36
CA LEU A 304 22.37 1.37 -18.35
C LEU A 304 20.95 1.77 -18.75
N CYS A 305 20.74 2.94 -19.37
CA CYS A 305 19.42 3.33 -19.89
C CYS A 305 18.91 2.32 -20.92
N TYR A 306 19.76 1.85 -21.83
CA TYR A 306 19.39 0.80 -22.79
C TYR A 306 19.14 -0.56 -22.13
N ALA A 307 19.88 -0.91 -21.07
CA ALA A 307 19.61 -2.12 -20.30
C ALA A 307 18.26 -2.02 -19.57
N ALA A 308 17.98 -0.88 -18.95
CA ALA A 308 16.75 -0.61 -18.20
C ALA A 308 15.51 -0.60 -19.09
N ALA A 309 15.61 0.01 -20.28
CA ALA A 309 14.56 0.00 -21.29
C ALA A 309 14.12 -1.43 -21.67
N ARG A 310 15.06 -2.38 -21.73
CA ARG A 310 14.74 -3.79 -22.00
C ARG A 310 14.09 -4.51 -20.82
N ASN A 311 14.27 -3.99 -19.62
CA ASN A 311 13.79 -4.58 -18.36
C ASN A 311 12.64 -3.77 -17.73
N GLY A 312 11.87 -3.03 -18.53
CA GLY A 312 10.61 -2.43 -18.07
C GLY A 312 10.71 -1.05 -17.41
N ALA A 313 11.79 -0.31 -17.64
CA ALA A 313 11.89 1.09 -17.24
C ALA A 313 10.82 1.97 -17.89
N ILE A 314 10.36 2.99 -17.15
CA ILE A 314 9.31 3.92 -17.53
C ILE A 314 9.93 5.28 -17.88
N LEU A 315 9.57 5.81 -19.05
CA LEU A 315 9.95 7.16 -19.46
C LEU A 315 9.43 8.21 -18.47
N ARG A 316 10.17 9.32 -18.33
CA ARG A 316 9.96 10.43 -17.37
C ARG A 316 10.19 10.09 -15.91
N THR A 317 9.98 8.84 -15.51
CA THR A 317 10.13 8.43 -14.11
C THR A 317 11.46 7.75 -13.83
N ASP A 318 11.94 6.87 -14.72
CA ASP A 318 13.15 6.06 -14.49
C ASP A 318 14.35 6.53 -15.34
N ILE A 319 14.08 7.01 -16.54
CA ILE A 319 15.13 7.40 -17.50
C ILE A 319 15.16 8.93 -17.61
N PRO A 320 16.28 9.58 -17.25
CA PRO A 320 16.41 11.02 -17.42
C PRO A 320 16.30 11.44 -18.89
N GLU A 321 15.64 12.56 -19.14
CA GLU A 321 15.41 13.09 -20.50
C GLU A 321 16.72 13.37 -21.25
N SER A 322 17.82 13.64 -20.54
CA SER A 322 19.15 13.81 -21.14
C SER A 322 19.66 12.59 -21.91
N PHE A 323 19.13 11.40 -21.65
CA PHE A 323 19.47 10.14 -22.34
C PHE A 323 18.48 9.75 -23.43
N TYR A 324 17.52 10.61 -23.77
CA TYR A 324 16.53 10.32 -24.80
C TYR A 324 17.17 10.33 -26.18
N GLU A 325 17.42 9.12 -26.69
CA GLU A 325 17.81 8.85 -28.06
C GLU A 325 16.65 8.23 -28.83
N HIS A 326 16.54 8.55 -30.12
CA HIS A 326 15.51 7.98 -31.01
C HIS A 326 15.43 6.45 -30.90
N ALA A 327 16.59 5.77 -30.92
CA ALA A 327 16.65 4.32 -30.84
C ALA A 327 16.22 3.77 -29.46
N LEU A 328 16.49 4.50 -28.37
CA LEU A 328 16.07 4.12 -27.02
C LEU A 328 14.54 4.24 -26.88
N LEU A 329 13.99 5.37 -27.32
CA LEU A 329 12.55 5.61 -27.28
C LEU A 329 11.80 4.58 -28.14
N CYS A 330 12.26 4.32 -29.36
CA CYS A 330 11.72 3.25 -30.22
C CYS A 330 11.76 1.86 -29.54
N LEU A 331 12.84 1.53 -28.84
CA LEU A 331 12.97 0.26 -28.10
C LEU A 331 11.88 0.13 -27.03
N ILE A 332 11.64 1.18 -26.25
CA ILE A 332 10.65 1.20 -25.17
C ILE A 332 9.23 1.09 -25.72
N ILE A 333 8.88 1.91 -26.73
CA ILE A 333 7.55 1.90 -27.35
C ILE A 333 7.23 0.54 -27.99
N LYS A 334 8.23 -0.12 -28.56
CA LYS A 334 8.06 -1.47 -29.14
C LYS A 334 7.67 -2.49 -28.08
N SER A 335 8.20 -2.40 -26.86
CA SER A 335 7.85 -3.31 -25.76
C SER A 335 6.59 -2.91 -25.00
N ALA A 336 6.28 -1.62 -24.92
CA ALA A 336 5.19 -1.09 -24.13
C ALA A 336 4.57 0.14 -24.83
N ASP A 337 3.50 -0.09 -25.58
CA ASP A 337 2.84 0.94 -26.41
C ASP A 337 2.26 2.10 -25.58
N TRP A 338 1.79 1.83 -24.36
CA TRP A 338 1.28 2.85 -23.43
C TRP A 338 2.32 3.93 -23.08
N GLN A 339 3.63 3.61 -23.16
CA GLN A 339 4.68 4.59 -22.88
C GLN A 339 4.76 5.72 -23.92
N MET A 340 4.04 5.60 -25.05
CA MET A 340 3.93 6.67 -26.05
C MET A 340 3.39 7.97 -25.44
N GLU A 341 2.53 7.87 -24.42
CA GLU A 341 2.00 9.03 -23.69
C GLU A 341 3.09 9.81 -22.94
N GLN A 342 4.16 9.12 -22.51
CA GLN A 342 5.25 9.71 -21.74
C GLN A 342 6.29 10.40 -22.64
N VAL A 343 6.29 10.17 -23.96
CA VAL A 343 7.27 10.77 -24.88
C VAL A 343 7.02 12.27 -25.04
N PRO A 344 8.01 13.15 -24.78
CA PRO A 344 7.87 14.58 -25.03
C PRO A 344 7.69 14.87 -26.53
N ARG A 345 6.90 15.90 -26.86
CA ARG A 345 6.59 16.31 -28.24
C ARG A 345 7.84 16.50 -29.12
N ALA A 346 8.93 17.02 -28.54
CA ALA A 346 10.18 17.25 -29.25
C ALA A 346 10.84 15.98 -29.81
N PHE A 347 10.51 14.80 -29.26
CA PHE A 347 11.07 13.52 -29.66
C PHE A 347 10.10 12.65 -30.47
N MET A 348 8.87 13.12 -30.71
CA MET A 348 7.88 12.34 -31.46
C MET A 348 8.31 12.18 -32.91
N THR A 349 8.31 10.95 -33.40
CA THR A 349 8.72 10.62 -34.76
C THR A 349 7.76 9.63 -35.41
N GLU A 350 7.79 9.62 -36.74
CA GLU A 350 7.01 8.69 -37.55
C GLU A 350 7.35 7.22 -37.21
N ASP A 351 8.62 6.90 -36.94
CA ASP A 351 9.05 5.54 -36.60
C ASP A 351 8.44 5.06 -35.28
N MET A 352 8.36 5.94 -34.27
CA MET A 352 7.72 5.61 -32.99
C MET A 352 6.23 5.34 -33.17
N PHE A 353 5.54 6.10 -34.02
CA PHE A 353 4.12 5.88 -34.30
C PHE A 353 3.88 4.58 -35.07
N VAL A 354 4.77 4.23 -36.00
CA VAL A 354 4.76 2.92 -36.66
C VAL A 354 4.92 1.80 -35.62
N LEU A 355 5.87 1.93 -34.69
CA LEU A 355 6.07 0.93 -33.63
C LEU A 355 4.88 0.87 -32.65
N TYR A 356 4.31 2.02 -32.29
CA TYR A 356 3.13 2.13 -31.43
C TYR A 356 1.93 1.37 -32.02
N VAL A 357 1.68 1.52 -33.33
CA VAL A 357 0.63 0.80 -34.04
C VAL A 357 0.99 -0.68 -34.25
N LYS A 358 2.28 -1.04 -34.34
CA LYS A 358 2.67 -2.46 -34.40
C LYS A 358 2.50 -3.17 -33.06
N ALA A 359 2.75 -2.48 -31.95
CA ALA A 359 2.75 -3.04 -30.61
C ALA A 359 1.36 -3.17 -29.99
N GLY A 360 0.41 -2.29 -30.33
CA GLY A 360 -0.92 -2.30 -29.71
C GLY A 360 -1.99 -1.54 -30.49
N ARG A 361 -3.07 -1.15 -29.82
CA ARG A 361 -4.31 -0.63 -30.46
C ARG A 361 -4.10 0.69 -31.22
N GLY A 362 -3.07 1.45 -30.88
CA GLY A 362 -2.85 2.78 -31.45
C GLY A 362 -3.97 3.77 -31.10
N ALA A 363 -4.59 3.64 -29.92
CA ALA A 363 -5.84 4.33 -29.56
C ALA A 363 -5.75 5.86 -29.66
N TRP A 364 -4.58 6.43 -29.39
CA TRP A 364 -4.34 7.88 -29.40
C TRP A 364 -3.57 8.35 -30.63
N LEU A 365 -3.47 7.53 -31.68
CA LEU A 365 -2.68 7.83 -32.88
C LEU A 365 -3.09 9.15 -33.54
N ASP A 366 -4.39 9.44 -33.65
CA ASP A 366 -4.90 10.69 -34.24
C ASP A 366 -4.34 11.91 -33.52
N ARG A 367 -4.48 11.93 -32.19
CA ARG A 367 -3.96 13.00 -31.34
C ARG A 367 -2.44 13.16 -31.50
N TYR A 368 -1.68 12.08 -31.47
CA TYR A 368 -0.22 12.16 -31.61
C TYR A 368 0.22 12.63 -33.00
N CYS A 369 -0.51 12.24 -34.06
CA CYS A 369 -0.27 12.73 -35.41
C CYS A 369 -0.52 14.23 -35.53
N GLU A 370 -1.62 14.73 -34.95
CA GLU A 370 -1.94 16.16 -34.91
C GLU A 370 -0.90 16.95 -34.14
N GLU A 371 -0.49 16.48 -32.95
CA GLU A 371 0.51 17.14 -32.11
C GLU A 371 1.90 17.19 -32.78
N ALA A 372 2.28 16.15 -33.52
CA ALA A 372 3.56 16.09 -34.23
C ALA A 372 3.52 16.67 -35.66
N GLY A 373 2.35 17.03 -36.17
CA GLY A 373 2.17 17.47 -37.57
C GLY A 373 2.47 16.37 -38.60
N LEU A 374 2.24 15.10 -38.25
CA LEU A 374 2.52 13.93 -39.09
C LEU A 374 1.25 13.32 -39.70
N SER A 375 1.38 12.70 -40.87
CA SER A 375 0.23 12.09 -41.55
C SER A 375 -0.07 10.68 -41.01
N LYS A 376 -1.26 10.52 -40.40
CA LYS A 376 -1.79 9.21 -39.98
C LYS A 376 -1.80 8.20 -41.13
N GLN A 377 -2.23 8.63 -42.32
CA GLN A 377 -2.29 7.75 -43.49
C GLN A 377 -0.91 7.16 -43.82
N ARG A 378 0.12 8.01 -43.85
CA ARG A 378 1.49 7.59 -44.14
C ARG A 378 2.02 6.57 -43.11
N ILE A 379 1.72 6.78 -41.83
CA ILE A 379 2.11 5.85 -40.74
C ILE A 379 1.44 4.50 -40.94
N LEU A 380 0.13 4.47 -41.18
CA LEU A 380 -0.61 3.23 -41.39
C LEU A 380 -0.14 2.50 -42.65
N GLU A 381 0.13 3.21 -43.75
CA GLU A 381 0.72 2.62 -44.96
C GLU A 381 2.08 1.99 -44.71
N ARG A 382 2.94 2.61 -43.87
CA ARG A 382 4.22 2.02 -43.46
C ARG A 382 4.06 0.77 -42.61
N VAL A 383 3.09 0.74 -41.70
CA VAL A 383 2.79 -0.47 -40.91
C VAL A 383 2.32 -1.59 -41.84
N ILE A 384 1.43 -1.29 -42.79
CA ILE A 384 0.97 -2.25 -43.82
C ILE A 384 2.12 -2.72 -44.69
N ALA A 385 3.05 -1.83 -45.06
CA ALA A 385 4.15 -2.18 -45.94
C ALA A 385 5.15 -3.14 -45.30
N ASP A 386 5.25 -3.15 -43.96
CA ASP A 386 6.25 -3.91 -43.23
C ASP A 386 5.99 -5.43 -43.26
N ASP A 387 4.80 -5.85 -42.81
CA ASP A 387 4.44 -7.27 -42.72
C ASP A 387 2.92 -7.45 -42.73
N ILE A 388 2.46 -8.54 -43.36
CA ILE A 388 1.04 -8.88 -43.43
C ILE A 388 0.45 -9.18 -42.03
N ALA A 389 1.28 -9.61 -41.07
CA ALA A 389 0.87 -9.91 -39.70
C ALA A 389 0.25 -8.68 -39.00
N TYR A 390 0.66 -7.46 -39.35
CA TYR A 390 0.12 -6.23 -38.75
C TYR A 390 -1.24 -5.82 -39.30
N LEU A 391 -1.69 -6.41 -40.41
CA LEU A 391 -3.01 -6.11 -40.98
C LEU A 391 -4.13 -6.43 -40.01
N GLU A 392 -3.99 -7.46 -39.16
CA GLU A 392 -5.01 -7.80 -38.18
C GLU A 392 -5.23 -6.64 -37.22
N ASN A 393 -4.15 -6.04 -36.75
CA ASN A 393 -4.24 -4.91 -35.83
C ASN A 393 -4.83 -3.67 -36.51
N ILE A 394 -4.43 -3.39 -37.75
CA ILE A 394 -5.00 -2.29 -38.55
C ILE A 394 -6.48 -2.52 -38.83
N PHE A 395 -6.90 -3.71 -39.23
CA PHE A 395 -8.30 -4.01 -39.56
C PHE A 395 -9.20 -4.00 -38.31
N ASN A 396 -8.61 -4.24 -37.13
CA ASN A 396 -9.31 -4.08 -35.88
C ASN A 396 -9.62 -2.61 -35.56
N TRP A 397 -8.64 -1.71 -35.67
CA TRP A 397 -8.72 -0.37 -35.07
C TRP A 397 -8.63 0.80 -36.06
N HIS A 398 -7.97 0.62 -37.20
CA HIS A 398 -7.65 1.67 -38.18
C HIS A 398 -8.09 1.32 -39.61
N LEU A 399 -9.15 0.53 -39.74
CA LEU A 399 -9.71 0.13 -41.03
C LEU A 399 -10.43 1.31 -41.71
N SER A 400 -10.00 1.63 -42.92
CA SER A 400 -10.59 2.67 -43.77
C SER A 400 -10.51 2.24 -45.24
N THR A 401 -11.21 2.95 -46.13
CA THR A 401 -11.12 2.71 -47.58
C THR A 401 -9.69 2.84 -48.10
N ALA A 402 -8.93 3.82 -47.59
CA ALA A 402 -7.53 4.03 -47.98
C ALA A 402 -6.61 2.90 -47.50
N THR A 403 -6.69 2.53 -46.22
CA THR A 403 -5.85 1.45 -45.66
C THR A 403 -6.17 0.09 -46.26
N TYR A 404 -7.45 -0.21 -46.56
CA TYR A 404 -7.84 -1.43 -47.25
C TYR A 404 -7.35 -1.47 -48.71
N ALA A 405 -7.50 -0.37 -49.47
CA ALA A 405 -7.03 -0.30 -50.85
C ALA A 405 -5.50 -0.49 -50.96
N PHE A 406 -4.76 0.11 -50.03
CA PHE A 406 -3.30 -0.06 -49.95
C PHE A 406 -2.90 -1.49 -49.60
N ALA A 407 -3.54 -2.09 -48.58
CA ALA A 407 -3.30 -3.49 -48.20
C ALA A 407 -3.59 -4.47 -49.34
N ARG A 408 -4.73 -4.30 -50.03
CA ARG A 408 -5.11 -5.13 -51.18
C ARG A 408 -4.07 -5.04 -52.29
N LYS A 409 -3.62 -3.84 -52.66
CA LYS A 409 -2.59 -3.66 -53.69
C LYS A 409 -1.30 -4.44 -53.41
N ARG A 410 -0.97 -4.66 -52.12
CA ARG A 410 0.26 -5.32 -51.70
C ARG A 410 0.11 -6.83 -51.49
N TYR A 411 -1.00 -7.27 -50.90
CA TYR A 411 -1.16 -8.65 -50.42
C TYR A 411 -2.16 -9.49 -51.23
N ASP A 412 -2.93 -8.89 -52.13
CA ASP A 412 -3.80 -9.59 -53.09
C ASP A 412 -2.97 -10.14 -54.27
N CYS A 413 -2.07 -11.07 -53.96
CA CYS A 413 -1.16 -11.69 -54.92
C CYS A 413 -0.86 -13.15 -54.54
N PRO A 414 -0.37 -13.98 -55.48
CA PRO A 414 -0.16 -15.42 -55.24
C PRO A 414 0.75 -15.75 -54.04
N GLU A 415 1.71 -14.88 -53.73
CA GLU A 415 2.66 -15.08 -52.63
C GLU A 415 1.99 -15.06 -51.24
N TYR A 416 0.91 -14.28 -51.08
CA TYR A 416 0.21 -14.12 -49.81
C TYR A 416 -1.24 -14.62 -49.85
N GLU A 417 -1.61 -15.41 -50.88
CA GLU A 417 -3.00 -15.78 -51.19
C GLU A 417 -3.75 -16.36 -49.98
N GLU A 418 -3.14 -17.31 -49.27
CA GLU A 418 -3.75 -17.96 -48.10
C GLU A 418 -3.93 -16.98 -46.92
N ALA A 419 -2.88 -16.23 -46.58
CA ALA A 419 -2.91 -15.28 -45.47
C ALA A 419 -3.86 -14.10 -45.73
N TRP A 420 -3.88 -13.58 -46.97
CA TRP A 420 -4.79 -12.53 -47.41
C TRP A 420 -6.25 -12.99 -47.43
N LYS A 421 -6.52 -14.22 -47.87
CA LYS A 421 -7.86 -14.80 -47.84
C LYS A 421 -8.38 -14.94 -46.40
N ASN A 422 -7.56 -15.50 -45.51
CA ASN A 422 -7.94 -15.70 -44.11
C ASN A 422 -8.31 -14.36 -43.43
N ILE A 423 -7.45 -13.34 -43.57
CA ILE A 423 -7.71 -12.05 -42.92
C ILE A 423 -8.92 -11.31 -43.53
N THR A 424 -9.12 -11.38 -44.84
CA THR A 424 -10.25 -10.71 -45.49
C THR A 424 -11.58 -11.40 -45.17
N GLU A 425 -11.60 -12.73 -45.04
CA GLU A 425 -12.78 -13.49 -44.57
C GLU A 425 -13.12 -13.14 -43.12
N ARG A 426 -12.13 -13.08 -42.24
CA ARG A 426 -12.33 -12.72 -40.82
C ARG A 426 -12.90 -11.31 -40.65
N PHE A 427 -12.48 -10.36 -41.47
CA PHE A 427 -12.94 -8.97 -41.42
C PHE A 427 -14.02 -8.64 -42.46
N ALA A 428 -14.62 -9.63 -43.12
CA ALA A 428 -15.56 -9.45 -44.24
C ALA A 428 -16.71 -8.50 -43.90
N ARG A 429 -17.26 -8.59 -42.67
CA ARG A 429 -18.33 -7.68 -42.22
C ARG A 429 -17.89 -6.22 -42.15
N LYS A 430 -16.67 -5.94 -41.68
CA LYS A 430 -16.15 -4.57 -41.59
C LYS A 430 -15.78 -4.04 -42.98
N ILE A 431 -15.17 -4.88 -43.83
CA ILE A 431 -14.82 -4.54 -45.22
C ILE A 431 -16.08 -4.23 -46.04
N ALA A 432 -17.14 -5.02 -45.90
CA ALA A 432 -18.41 -4.78 -46.58
C ALA A 432 -19.01 -3.41 -46.24
N ARG A 433 -18.85 -2.91 -45.01
CA ARG A 433 -19.32 -1.58 -44.61
C ARG A 433 -18.56 -0.44 -45.30
N LEU A 434 -17.28 -0.64 -45.64
CA LEU A 434 -16.50 0.34 -46.40
C LEU A 434 -17.03 0.49 -47.84
N ASN A 435 -17.55 -0.59 -48.42
CA ASN A 435 -18.13 -0.61 -49.77
C ASN A 435 -19.58 -0.10 -49.82
N VAL A 436 -20.20 0.20 -48.67
CA VAL A 436 -21.65 0.52 -48.55
C VAL A 436 -21.92 1.94 -48.02
N SER A 437 -20.91 2.73 -47.61
CA SER A 437 -21.13 4.14 -47.21
C SER A 437 -20.88 5.12 -48.37
N PRO A 438 -21.69 6.20 -48.50
CA PRO A 438 -22.22 6.64 -49.79
C PRO A 438 -21.32 7.64 -50.51
N SER A 439 -21.32 7.55 -51.84
CA SER A 439 -21.21 8.72 -52.70
C SER A 439 -22.33 9.71 -52.35
N SER A 440 -21.93 10.95 -52.04
CA SER A 440 -22.71 12.20 -51.84
C SER A 440 -23.59 12.31 -50.60
#